data_AF-A0A8X6XW02-F1
#
_entry.id   AF-A0A8X6XW02-F1
#
_cell.length_a   1.000
_cell.length_b   1.000
_cell.length_c   1.000
_cell.angle_alpha   90.00
_cell.angle_beta   90.00
_cell.angle_gamma   90.00
#
_symmetry.space_group_name_H-M   'P 1'
#
loop_
_entity.id
_entity.type
_entity.pdbx_description
1 polymer ?
#
loop_
_entity_poly.entity_id
_entity_poly.type
_entity_poly.pdbx_seq_one_letter_code
_entity_poly.pdbx_strand_id
1 'polypeptide(L)'
;MLKILFILSFVHFVHCVEDPNLCNRTEISIMKNVKGEAIEIRRMITECCPGFGMSESSCKPVCANGCFRGRCIKPDKCGCYPGWKGNSCEEACSPGYYGPNCINKCLCKNNASCSPTTGDCTCTKDWKGKLCDIPSSNNSYIYNCSINIECQNEENALV
;
A
#
# COMPACT_ATOMS: atom_id res chain seq x y z
N MET A 1 10.64 -14.43 51.43
CA MET A 1 10.13 -14.91 50.13
C MET A 1 8.61 -14.82 50.15
N LEU A 2 8.01 -13.80 49.54
CA LEU A 2 6.55 -13.63 49.57
C LEU A 2 6.01 -13.72 48.14
N LYS A 3 5.42 -14.87 47.81
CA LYS A 3 4.66 -15.11 46.59
C LYS A 3 3.38 -14.27 46.66
N ILE A 4 3.32 -13.17 45.91
CA ILE A 4 2.10 -12.37 45.73
C ILE A 4 1.31 -13.03 44.59
N LEU A 5 0.12 -13.55 44.88
CA LEU A 5 -0.74 -14.21 43.90
C LEU A 5 -2.16 -13.64 43.95
N PHE A 6 -2.67 -13.37 42.74
CA PHE A 6 -4.04 -13.11 42.29
C PHE A 6 -4.57 -11.67 42.33
N ILE A 7 -4.40 -11.03 41.17
CA ILE A 7 -5.14 -9.86 40.69
C ILE A 7 -6.54 -10.33 40.29
N LEU A 8 -7.61 -9.78 40.89
CA LEU A 8 -9.00 -10.09 40.54
C LEU A 8 -9.72 -8.82 40.08
N SER A 9 -10.13 -8.85 38.81
CA SER A 9 -11.11 -7.96 38.15
C SER A 9 -10.62 -6.56 37.74
N PHE A 10 -10.25 -6.44 36.47
CA PHE A 10 -10.12 -5.17 35.76
C PHE A 10 -11.48 -4.79 35.13
N VAL A 11 -12.06 -3.64 35.47
CA VAL A 11 -13.19 -3.06 34.72
C VAL A 11 -12.61 -2.00 33.79
N HIS A 12 -12.47 -2.34 32.51
CA HIS A 12 -11.93 -1.42 31.51
C HIS A 12 -13.08 -0.70 30.79
N PHE A 13 -13.21 0.60 31.00
CA PHE A 13 -13.94 1.47 30.08
C PHE A 13 -12.93 2.01 29.07
N VAL A 14 -12.73 1.28 27.96
CA VAL A 14 -11.83 1.72 26.88
C VAL A 14 -12.67 2.43 25.83
N HIS A 15 -12.59 3.76 25.78
CA HIS A 15 -13.07 4.51 24.63
C HIS A 15 -11.85 4.90 23.81
N CYS A 16 -11.81 4.41 22.58
CA CYS A 16 -10.73 4.69 21.66
C CYS A 16 -11.17 5.79 20.69
N VAL A 17 -10.35 6.83 20.58
CA VAL A 17 -10.61 7.95 19.68
C VAL A 17 -9.95 7.65 18.34
N GLU A 18 -10.71 7.65 17.25
CA GLU A 18 -10.23 7.25 15.91
C GLU A 18 -9.11 8.15 15.36
N ASP A 19 -9.02 9.39 15.84
CA ASP A 19 -7.92 10.32 15.56
C ASP A 19 -7.59 11.05 16.88
N PRO A 20 -6.48 10.73 17.58
CA PRO A 20 -5.21 10.17 17.08
C PRO A 20 -4.94 8.69 17.41
N ASN A 21 -5.96 7.83 17.49
CA ASN A 21 -5.84 6.42 17.91
C ASN A 21 -5.28 6.24 19.33
N LEU A 22 -5.82 7.02 20.27
CA LEU A 22 -5.50 6.93 21.70
C LEU A 22 -6.69 6.44 22.49
N CYS A 23 -6.42 5.63 23.52
CA CYS A 23 -7.40 5.21 24.50
C CYS A 23 -6.93 5.61 25.91
N ASN A 24 -7.90 6.02 26.73
CA ASN A 24 -7.67 6.32 28.14
C ASN A 24 -8.13 5.13 28.98
N ARG A 25 -7.18 4.44 29.61
CA ARG A 25 -7.43 3.32 30.54
C ARG A 25 -7.23 3.80 31.97
N THR A 26 -8.15 3.45 32.87
CA THR A 26 -7.93 3.62 34.31
C THR A 26 -7.61 2.28 34.94
N GLU A 27 -6.41 2.12 35.49
CA GLU A 27 -6.03 0.96 36.29
C GLU A 27 -6.36 1.21 37.75
N ILE A 28 -7.12 0.30 38.36
CA ILE A 28 -7.50 0.37 39.77
C ILE A 28 -6.73 -0.71 40.53
N SER A 29 -5.92 -0.31 41.50
CA SER A 29 -5.16 -1.19 42.39
C SER A 29 -5.73 -1.12 43.80
N ILE A 30 -6.15 -2.26 44.35
CA ILE A 30 -6.69 -2.34 45.71
C ILE A 30 -5.60 -2.89 46.64
N MET A 31 -5.20 -2.10 47.62
CA MET A 31 -4.24 -2.50 48.66
C MET A 31 -4.93 -2.56 50.02
N LYS A 32 -4.38 -3.32 50.96
CA LYS A 32 -4.85 -3.27 52.36
C LYS A 32 -3.83 -2.51 53.18
N ASN A 33 -4.30 -1.59 54.02
CA ASN A 33 -3.41 -0.93 54.98
C ASN A 33 -3.12 -1.84 56.19
N VAL A 34 -2.27 -1.36 57.10
CA VAL A 34 -1.91 -2.08 58.34
C VAL A 34 -3.09 -2.40 59.26
N LYS A 35 -4.23 -1.73 59.06
CA LYS A 35 -5.50 -1.95 59.79
C LYS A 35 -6.45 -2.90 59.05
N GLY A 36 -6.07 -3.41 57.87
CA GLY A 36 -6.90 -4.30 57.06
C GLY A 36 -7.94 -3.57 56.19
N GLU A 37 -7.94 -2.24 56.16
CA GLU A 37 -8.86 -1.43 55.36
C GLU A 37 -8.42 -1.45 53.89
N ALA A 38 -9.39 -1.59 52.97
CA ALA A 38 -9.14 -1.54 51.54
C ALA A 38 -8.89 -0.10 51.09
N ILE A 39 -7.75 0.13 50.46
CA ILE A 39 -7.36 1.38 49.81
C ILE A 39 -7.43 1.16 48.30
N GLU A 40 -8.14 2.04 47.62
CA GLU A 40 -8.25 2.04 46.16
C GLU A 40 -7.32 3.10 45.55
N ILE A 41 -6.41 2.67 44.68
CA ILE A 41 -5.52 3.55 43.92
C ILE A 41 -5.94 3.53 42.46
N ARG A 42 -6.19 4.71 41.87
CA ARG A 42 -6.51 4.86 40.44
C ARG A 42 -5.33 5.46 39.70
N ARG A 43 -4.94 4.82 38.59
CA ARG A 43 -3.90 5.30 37.67
C ARG A 43 -4.53 5.51 36.30
N MET A 44 -4.41 6.71 35.75
CA MET A 44 -4.78 6.98 34.35
C MET A 44 -3.61 6.64 33.44
N ILE A 45 -3.89 5.92 32.37
CA ILE A 45 -2.93 5.50 31.35
C ILE A 45 -3.49 5.92 30.01
N THR A 46 -2.68 6.64 29.24
CA THR A 46 -2.96 6.93 27.83
C THR A 46 -2.07 6.03 26.98
N GLU A 47 -2.69 5.19 26.16
CA GLU A 47 -2.03 4.22 25.30
C GLU A 47 -2.64 4.23 23.90
N CYS A 48 -1.93 3.65 22.93
CA CYS A 48 -2.48 3.50 21.59
C CYS A 48 -3.62 2.48 21.55
N CYS A 49 -4.54 2.67 20.60
CA CYS A 49 -5.58 1.70 20.29
C CYS A 49 -5.00 0.31 19.99
N PRO A 50 -5.80 -0.76 20.18
CA PRO A 50 -5.42 -2.10 19.73
C PRO A 50 -4.96 -2.10 18.27
N GLY A 51 -3.80 -2.69 18.01
CA GLY A 51 -3.20 -2.73 16.67
C GLY A 51 -2.35 -1.50 16.30
N PHE A 52 -2.22 -0.52 17.19
CA PHE A 52 -1.35 0.64 17.01
C PHE A 52 -0.23 0.65 18.06
N GLY A 53 0.93 1.19 17.68
CA GLY A 53 2.11 1.34 18.53
C GLY A 53 2.58 2.78 18.53
N MET A 54 3.16 3.21 19.65
CA MET A 54 3.72 4.56 19.79
C MET A 54 4.99 4.67 18.94
N SER A 55 5.01 5.60 17.98
CA SER A 55 6.16 5.91 17.14
C SER A 55 6.39 7.42 17.12
N GLU A 56 7.57 7.84 17.57
CA GLU A 56 8.07 9.23 17.72
C GLU A 56 7.24 10.14 18.66
N SER A 57 5.91 10.08 18.60
CA SER A 57 4.92 10.73 19.48
C SER A 57 3.47 10.49 19.00
N SER A 58 3.27 9.56 18.06
CA SER A 58 1.97 9.29 17.44
C SER A 58 1.71 7.79 17.37
N CYS A 59 0.43 7.41 17.45
CA CYS A 59 0.04 6.02 17.28
C CYS A 59 0.06 5.66 15.80
N LYS A 60 0.96 4.74 15.42
CA LYS A 60 1.08 4.20 14.07
C LYS A 60 0.57 2.75 14.02
N PRO A 61 -0.03 2.33 12.91
CA PRO A 61 -0.51 0.96 12.78
C PRO A 61 0.66 -0.02 12.82
N VAL A 62 0.46 -1.14 13.52
CA VAL A 62 1.41 -2.25 13.65
C VAL A 62 0.91 -3.42 12.79
N CYS A 63 1.82 -4.07 12.08
CA CYS A 63 1.55 -5.33 11.38
C CYS A 63 2.37 -6.43 12.03
N ALA A 64 1.72 -7.49 12.52
CA ALA A 64 2.36 -8.56 13.27
C ALA A 64 3.48 -9.26 12.47
N ASN A 65 3.26 -9.46 11.16
CA ASN A 65 4.22 -10.10 10.26
C ASN A 65 5.08 -9.10 9.46
N GLY A 66 4.90 -7.80 9.70
CA GLY A 66 5.53 -6.75 8.91
C GLY A 66 5.08 -6.70 7.44
N CYS A 67 5.65 -5.74 6.70
CA CYS A 67 5.46 -5.57 5.27
C CYS A 67 6.85 -5.52 4.60
N PHE A 68 7.15 -6.47 3.71
CA PHE A 68 8.49 -6.58 3.09
C PHE A 68 8.80 -5.38 2.18
N ARG A 69 7.87 -5.07 1.27
CA ARG A 69 7.99 -3.95 0.32
C ARG A 69 6.75 -3.09 0.38
N GLY A 70 6.48 -2.61 1.57
CA GLY A 70 5.35 -1.74 1.85
C GLY A 70 5.44 -1.14 3.24
N ARG A 71 4.32 -0.59 3.70
CA ARG A 71 4.17 -0.07 5.06
C ARG A 71 2.81 -0.45 5.61
N CYS A 72 2.69 -0.48 6.94
CA CYS A 72 1.40 -0.62 7.59
C CYS A 72 0.53 0.61 7.30
N ILE A 73 -0.64 0.39 6.71
CA ILE A 73 -1.64 1.44 6.47
C ILE A 73 -2.78 1.37 7.47
N LYS A 74 -3.01 0.18 8.04
CA LYS A 74 -3.92 -0.13 9.15
C LYS A 74 -3.33 -1.30 9.95
N PRO A 75 -3.82 -1.59 11.16
CA PRO A 75 -3.42 -2.79 11.88
C PRO A 75 -3.53 -4.03 10.98
N ASP A 76 -2.43 -4.79 10.92
CA ASP A 76 -2.30 -6.01 10.11
C ASP A 76 -2.66 -5.85 8.62
N LYS A 77 -2.63 -4.63 8.08
CA LYS A 77 -2.87 -4.36 6.66
C LYS A 77 -1.72 -3.57 6.06
N CYS A 78 -1.04 -4.21 5.12
CA CYS A 78 0.01 -3.56 4.34
C CYS A 78 -0.57 -2.76 3.18
N GLY A 79 0.04 -1.61 2.92
CA GLY A 79 -0.01 -0.93 1.63
C GLY A 79 1.31 -1.15 0.91
N CYS A 80 1.27 -1.83 -0.22
CA CYS A 80 2.48 -2.20 -0.95
C CYS A 80 3.02 -1.06 -1.81
N TYR A 81 4.35 -1.00 -1.93
CA TYR A 81 5.02 -0.12 -2.87
C TYR A 81 4.73 -0.54 -4.32
N PRO A 82 4.87 0.37 -5.29
CA PRO A 82 4.63 0.04 -6.68
C PRO A 82 5.48 -1.14 -7.16
N GLY A 83 4.86 -2.05 -7.92
CA GLY A 83 5.49 -3.28 -8.40
C GLY A 83 5.29 -4.50 -7.50
N TRP A 84 4.60 -4.34 -6.36
CA TRP A 84 4.40 -5.41 -5.37
C TRP A 84 2.94 -5.53 -4.92
N LYS A 85 2.55 -6.75 -4.55
CA LYS A 85 1.24 -7.16 -4.01
C LYS A 85 1.42 -8.30 -2.99
N GLY A 86 0.31 -8.83 -2.50
CA GLY A 86 0.28 -9.83 -1.44
C GLY A 86 -0.06 -9.20 -0.09
N ASN A 87 -0.39 -10.04 0.89
CA ASN A 87 -0.80 -9.56 2.22
C ASN A 87 0.34 -8.85 2.97
N SER A 88 1.58 -9.28 2.72
CA SER A 88 2.81 -8.72 3.31
C SER A 88 3.71 -8.04 2.27
N CYS A 89 3.21 -7.80 1.05
CA CYS A 89 3.97 -7.19 -0.06
C CYS A 89 5.20 -7.98 -0.49
N GLU A 90 5.07 -9.31 -0.49
CA GLU A 90 6.09 -10.29 -0.82
C GLU A 90 6.08 -10.69 -2.31
N GLU A 91 4.95 -10.49 -3.00
CA GLU A 91 4.77 -10.91 -4.40
C GLU A 91 5.02 -9.74 -5.36
N ALA A 92 5.80 -9.96 -6.41
CA ALA A 92 5.90 -9.00 -7.50
C ALA A 92 4.61 -8.96 -8.34
N CYS A 93 4.36 -7.84 -9.03
CA CYS A 93 3.24 -7.78 -9.97
C CYS A 93 3.34 -8.84 -11.05
N SER A 94 2.19 -9.49 -11.32
CA SER A 94 2.06 -10.37 -12.46
C SER A 94 2.19 -9.57 -13.77
N PRO A 95 2.72 -10.15 -14.86
CA PRO A 95 2.82 -9.47 -16.15
C PRO A 95 1.50 -8.84 -16.58
N GLY A 96 1.56 -7.60 -17.06
CA GLY A 96 0.37 -6.84 -17.48
C GLY A 96 -0.31 -6.03 -16.36
N TYR A 97 0.23 -6.03 -15.14
CA TYR A 97 -0.22 -5.19 -14.04
C TYR A 97 0.92 -4.36 -13.45
N TYR A 98 0.57 -3.20 -12.90
CA TYR A 98 1.56 -2.28 -12.33
C TYR A 98 0.99 -1.45 -11.17
N GLY A 99 1.87 -0.69 -10.53
CA GLY A 99 1.52 0.24 -9.45
C GLY A 99 1.41 -0.43 -8.08
N PRO A 100 0.99 0.33 -7.05
CA PRO A 100 0.88 -0.19 -5.69
C PRO A 100 -0.22 -1.24 -5.59
N ASN A 101 0.10 -2.39 -4.98
CA ASN A 101 -0.78 -3.56 -4.91
C ASN A 101 -1.18 -4.11 -6.30
N CYS A 102 -0.49 -3.72 -7.38
CA CYS A 102 -0.72 -4.18 -8.75
C CYS A 102 -2.17 -4.02 -9.25
N ILE A 103 -2.87 -2.98 -8.78
CA ILE A 103 -4.28 -2.75 -9.13
C ILE A 103 -4.48 -2.17 -10.53
N ASN A 104 -3.43 -1.61 -11.13
CA ASN A 104 -3.53 -0.99 -12.45
C ASN A 104 -3.15 -2.00 -13.54
N LYS A 105 -3.92 -2.02 -14.62
CA LYS A 105 -3.65 -2.86 -15.79
C LYS A 105 -2.85 -2.09 -16.83
N CYS A 106 -1.84 -2.73 -17.42
CA CYS A 106 -1.06 -2.13 -18.49
C CYS A 106 -1.88 -1.95 -19.77
N LEU A 107 -1.65 -0.83 -20.45
CA LEU A 107 -2.37 -0.46 -21.67
C LEU A 107 -1.57 -0.70 -22.96
N CYS A 108 -0.36 -1.24 -22.82
CA CYS A 108 0.56 -1.53 -23.92
C CYS A 108 -0.09 -2.45 -24.96
N LYS A 109 0.15 -2.15 -26.23
CA LYS A 109 -0.39 -2.90 -27.39
C LYS A 109 0.68 -3.80 -27.98
N ASN A 110 0.26 -4.65 -28.92
CA ASN A 110 1.16 -5.43 -29.78
C ASN A 110 2.19 -6.27 -29.02
N ASN A 111 1.73 -6.96 -27.97
CA ASN A 111 2.56 -7.82 -27.11
C ASN A 111 3.75 -7.11 -26.42
N ALA A 112 3.70 -5.79 -26.30
CA ALA A 112 4.67 -5.05 -25.50
C ALA A 112 4.54 -5.38 -24.01
N SER A 113 5.69 -5.43 -23.32
CA SER A 113 5.74 -5.56 -21.86
C SER A 113 5.59 -4.18 -21.20
N CYS A 114 5.28 -4.17 -19.91
CA CYS A 114 5.18 -2.96 -19.12
C CYS A 114 6.00 -3.06 -17.83
N SER A 115 6.51 -1.91 -17.39
CA SER A 115 7.12 -1.76 -16.07
C SER A 115 6.09 -2.04 -14.97
N PRO A 116 6.37 -2.96 -14.01
CA PRO A 116 5.46 -3.23 -12.90
C PRO A 116 5.36 -2.06 -11.91
N THR A 117 6.33 -1.13 -11.94
CA THR A 117 6.37 0.04 -11.05
C THR A 117 5.57 1.19 -11.64
N THR A 118 5.79 1.51 -12.92
CA THR A 118 5.29 2.74 -13.56
C THR A 118 4.21 2.50 -14.62
N GLY A 119 4.14 1.28 -15.18
CA GLY A 119 3.25 0.95 -16.28
C GLY A 119 3.80 1.33 -17.67
N ASP A 120 5.00 1.88 -17.74
CA ASP A 120 5.62 2.31 -19.00
C ASP A 120 5.90 1.11 -19.91
N CYS A 121 5.58 1.26 -21.19
CA CYS A 121 5.68 0.20 -22.17
C CYS A 121 7.10 0.06 -22.73
N THR A 122 7.57 -1.18 -22.85
CA THR A 122 8.76 -1.54 -23.63
C THR A 122 8.30 -2.19 -24.92
N CYS A 123 8.42 -1.47 -26.03
CA CYS A 123 7.93 -1.92 -27.32
C CYS A 123 8.82 -3.01 -27.93
N THR A 124 8.18 -3.95 -28.63
CA THR A 124 8.89 -4.87 -29.54
C THR A 124 9.46 -4.09 -30.73
N LYS A 125 10.46 -4.65 -31.43
CA LYS A 125 11.22 -3.98 -32.51
C LYS A 125 10.36 -3.29 -33.60
N ASP A 126 9.17 -3.81 -33.88
CA ASP A 126 8.31 -3.34 -34.97
C ASP A 126 7.30 -2.25 -34.53
N TRP A 127 7.35 -1.80 -33.27
CA TRP A 127 6.39 -0.85 -32.71
C TRP A 127 7.06 0.28 -31.91
N LYS A 128 6.43 1.45 -31.90
CA LYS A 128 6.84 2.69 -31.21
C LYS A 128 5.63 3.40 -30.60
N GLY A 129 5.89 4.51 -29.93
CA GLY A 129 4.89 5.31 -29.22
C GLY A 129 4.75 4.89 -27.76
N LYS A 130 4.06 5.70 -26.96
CA LYS A 130 3.91 5.48 -25.51
C LYS A 130 3.20 4.16 -25.19
N LEU A 131 2.28 3.72 -26.06
CA LEU A 131 1.50 2.50 -25.90
C LEU A 131 1.91 1.39 -26.89
N CYS A 132 2.99 1.58 -27.65
CA CYS A 132 3.47 0.63 -28.67
C CYS A 132 2.42 0.34 -29.75
N ASP A 133 1.66 1.35 -30.14
CA ASP A 133 0.56 1.31 -31.10
C ASP A 133 0.91 1.89 -32.48
N ILE A 134 2.14 2.36 -32.67
CA ILE A 134 2.62 2.93 -33.94
C ILE A 134 3.63 1.97 -34.59
N PRO A 135 3.43 1.52 -35.84
CA PRO A 135 4.42 0.68 -36.53
C PRO A 135 5.75 1.39 -36.76
N SER A 136 6.87 0.73 -36.46
CA SER A 136 8.23 1.23 -36.70
C SER A 136 8.57 1.36 -38.20
N SER A 137 7.94 0.54 -39.04
CA SER A 137 8.18 0.41 -40.49
C SER A 137 7.29 1.32 -41.34
N ASN A 138 6.41 2.12 -40.74
CA ASN A 138 5.74 3.17 -41.49
C ASN A 138 6.79 4.22 -41.88
N ASN A 139 7.25 4.13 -43.13
CA ASN A 139 7.97 5.18 -43.82
C ASN A 139 7.24 6.50 -43.53
N SER A 140 7.90 7.35 -42.74
CA SER A 140 7.45 8.69 -42.34
C SER A 140 7.36 9.68 -43.53
N TYR A 141 7.16 9.18 -44.75
CA TYR A 141 7.19 9.95 -46.00
C TYR A 141 5.91 9.85 -46.84
N ILE A 142 4.91 9.03 -46.46
CA ILE A 142 3.68 8.86 -47.28
C ILE A 142 2.41 9.26 -46.53
N TYR A 143 2.50 10.28 -45.67
CA TYR A 143 1.35 11.14 -45.38
C TYR A 143 1.85 12.58 -45.19
N ASN A 144 2.43 13.15 -46.23
CA ASN A 144 2.32 14.60 -46.42
C ASN A 144 0.91 14.90 -46.94
N CYS A 145 -0.10 14.76 -46.07
CA CYS A 145 -1.32 15.52 -46.28
C CYS A 145 -1.03 16.95 -45.80
N SER A 146 -0.29 17.69 -46.63
CA SER A 146 -0.43 19.14 -46.63
C SER A 146 -1.92 19.41 -46.78
N ILE A 147 -2.46 20.20 -45.87
CA ILE A 147 -3.85 20.61 -45.86
C ILE A 147 -4.21 21.07 -47.29
N ASN A 148 -5.07 20.30 -47.95
CA ASN A 148 -5.60 20.40 -49.32
C ASN A 148 -4.80 19.77 -50.50
N ILE A 149 -5.40 18.67 -50.98
CA ILE A 149 -5.52 18.17 -52.38
C ILE A 149 -4.41 17.24 -52.93
N GLU A 150 -4.88 16.04 -53.30
CA GLU A 150 -4.29 14.93 -54.06
C GLU A 150 -3.24 14.02 -53.38
N CYS A 151 -3.71 12.87 -52.89
CA CYS A 151 -2.88 11.68 -52.68
C CYS A 151 -2.84 10.88 -53.99
N GLN A 152 -1.69 10.85 -54.67
CA GLN A 152 -1.48 9.93 -55.80
C GLN A 152 -0.60 8.77 -55.34
N ASN A 153 -1.11 7.55 -55.55
CA ASN A 153 -0.39 6.30 -55.33
C ASN A 153 0.66 6.13 -56.44
N GLU A 154 1.95 6.06 -56.09
CA GLU A 154 2.95 5.51 -56.99
C GLU A 154 3.29 4.06 -56.59
N GLU A 155 2.32 3.16 -56.79
CA GLU A 155 2.61 1.75 -57.06
C GLU A 155 2.25 1.49 -58.52
N ASN A 156 3.20 1.75 -59.43
CA ASN A 156 3.30 1.12 -60.75
C ASN A 156 4.70 1.39 -61.36
N ALA A 157 5.74 0.88 -60.71
CA ALA A 157 7.00 0.58 -61.40
C ALA A 157 6.90 -0.84 -61.96
N LEU A 158 6.34 -0.96 -63.17
CA LEU A 158 6.42 -2.20 -63.96
C LEU A 158 7.87 -2.38 -64.45
N VAL A 159 8.37 -3.59 -64.22
CA VAL A 159 9.48 -4.23 -64.94
C VAL A 159 9.20 -4.26 -66.44
#